data_AF-A0A3E0NDQ4-F1
#
_entry.id   AF-A0A3E0NDQ4-F1
#
_cell.length_a   1.000
_cell.length_b   1.000
_cell.length_c   1.000
_cell.angle_alpha   90.00
_cell.angle_beta   90.00
_cell.angle_gamma   90.00
#
_symmetry.space_group_name_H-M   'P 1'
#
loop_
_entity.id
_entity.type
_entity.pdbx_description
1 polymer ?
#
loop_
_entity_poly.entity_id
_entity_poly.type
_entity_poly.pdbx_seq_one_letter_code
_entity_poly.pdbx_strand_id
1 'polypeptide(L)'
;MNFTDRELEAYLDEALPVARMAEIETALSDEPNLGGRLRRLSARRDAGVHSLGDIWRRRRLTCPTRQQWGSYLLGVLPEGTADYYKFHVEEIGCRACAANLSDLARQQSEAAATGQQRRRRYFQSSAGLLQKK
;
A
#
# COMPACT_ATOMS: atom_id res chain seq x y z
N MET A 1 -18.86 21.44 -2.64
CA MET A 1 -19.05 20.03 -3.09
C MET A 1 -19.72 19.25 -1.96
N ASN A 2 -20.55 18.22 -2.20
CA ASN A 2 -21.12 17.44 -1.09
C ASN A 2 -20.37 16.12 -0.89
N PHE A 3 -19.81 15.91 0.31
CA PHE A 3 -19.16 14.68 0.74
C PHE A 3 -20.08 13.96 1.73
N THR A 4 -20.26 12.66 1.56
CA THR A 4 -21.00 11.82 2.51
C THR A 4 -20.18 11.58 3.77
N ASP A 5 -20.83 11.32 4.91
CA ASP A 5 -20.10 11.00 6.15
C ASP A 5 -19.24 9.74 5.98
N ARG A 6 -19.69 8.76 5.19
CA ARG A 6 -18.91 7.55 4.85
C ARG A 6 -17.62 7.87 4.09
N GLU A 7 -17.66 8.82 3.16
CA GLU A 7 -16.45 9.29 2.47
C GLU A 7 -15.52 10.03 3.43
N LEU A 8 -16.05 10.88 4.31
CA LEU A 8 -15.26 11.60 5.30
C LEU A 8 -14.60 10.66 6.32
N GLU A 9 -15.29 9.59 6.71
CA GLU A 9 -14.71 8.51 7.53
C GLU A 9 -13.62 7.75 6.79
N ALA A 10 -13.83 7.43 5.50
CA ALA A 10 -12.81 6.80 4.67
C ALA A 10 -11.60 7.72 4.45
N TYR A 11 -11.80 9.04 4.36
CA TYR A 11 -10.74 10.04 4.35
C TYR A 11 -9.91 9.99 5.64
N LEU A 12 -10.57 9.98 6.80
CA LEU A 12 -9.92 9.87 8.12
C LEU A 12 -9.18 8.54 8.35
N ASP A 13 -9.48 7.51 7.55
CA ASP A 13 -8.83 6.20 7.58
C ASP A 13 -7.80 6.03 6.43
N GLU A 14 -7.54 7.10 5.65
CA GLU A 14 -6.68 7.10 4.45
C GLU A 14 -7.08 6.02 3.42
N ALA A 15 -8.36 5.69 3.37
CA ALA A 15 -8.92 4.59 2.59
C ALA A 15 -9.58 5.03 1.27
N LEU A 16 -9.42 6.29 0.87
CA LEU A 16 -9.87 6.80 -0.42
C LEU A 16 -8.74 6.85 -1.46
N PRO A 17 -9.07 6.79 -2.76
CA PRO A 17 -8.13 7.09 -3.84
C PRO A 17 -7.50 8.48 -3.67
N VAL A 18 -6.25 8.63 -4.15
CA VAL A 18 -5.46 9.86 -3.99
C VAL A 18 -6.18 11.10 -4.52
N ALA A 19 -6.79 11.02 -5.70
CA ALA A 19 -7.53 12.13 -6.28
C ALA A 19 -8.68 12.59 -5.36
N ARG A 20 -9.43 11.64 -4.80
CA ARG A 20 -10.57 11.94 -3.92
C ARG A 20 -10.12 12.50 -2.56
N MET A 21 -8.98 12.06 -2.05
CA MET A 21 -8.35 12.66 -0.86
C MET A 21 -8.00 14.13 -1.12
N ALA A 22 -7.35 14.42 -2.26
CA ALA A 22 -6.95 15.78 -2.64
C ALA A 22 -8.15 16.72 -2.83
N GLU A 23 -9.25 16.21 -3.38
CA GLU A 23 -10.52 16.96 -3.48
C GLU A 23 -11.07 17.35 -2.10
N ILE A 24 -11.02 16.44 -1.12
CA ILE A 24 -11.44 16.73 0.26
C ILE A 24 -10.49 17.73 0.91
N GLU A 25 -9.17 17.57 0.76
CA GLU A 25 -8.16 18.49 1.30
C GLU A 25 -8.36 19.92 0.78
N THR A 26 -8.58 20.06 -0.53
CA THR A 26 -8.87 21.35 -1.15
C THR A 26 -10.15 21.96 -0.58
N ALA A 27 -11.22 21.16 -0.50
CA ALA A 27 -12.48 21.62 0.06
C ALA A 27 -12.41 22.00 1.54
N LEU A 28 -11.51 21.38 2.33
CA LEU A 28 -11.30 21.72 3.74
C LEU A 28 -10.69 23.10 3.94
N SER A 29 -9.88 23.57 2.99
CA SER A 29 -9.33 24.93 3.03
C SER A 29 -10.42 25.99 2.82
N ASP A 30 -11.42 25.70 2.00
CA ASP A 30 -12.42 26.68 1.56
C ASP A 30 -13.74 26.62 2.36
N GLU A 31 -14.08 25.48 2.97
CA GLU A 31 -15.36 25.25 3.65
C GLU A 31 -15.21 24.96 5.17
N PRO A 32 -15.34 25.97 6.06
CA PRO A 32 -15.22 25.79 7.52
C PRO A 32 -16.20 24.77 8.11
N ASN A 33 -17.38 24.64 7.49
CA ASN A 33 -18.41 23.67 7.89
C ASN A 33 -17.94 22.22 7.69
N LEU A 34 -17.15 21.95 6.66
CA LEU A 34 -16.60 20.62 6.39
C LEU A 34 -15.61 20.21 7.48
N GLY A 35 -14.74 21.12 7.91
CA GLY A 35 -13.83 20.90 9.04
C GLY A 35 -14.57 20.66 10.36
N GLY A 36 -15.70 21.34 10.59
CA GLY A 36 -16.60 21.06 11.71
C GLY A 36 -17.20 19.65 11.67
N ARG A 37 -17.62 19.19 10.50
CA ARG A 37 -18.13 17.82 10.28
C ARG A 37 -17.05 16.77 10.54
N LEU A 38 -15.85 16.93 10.01
CA LEU A 38 -14.74 15.99 10.25
C LEU A 38 -14.37 15.88 11.72
N ARG A 39 -14.28 16.99 12.45
CA ARG A 39 -14.00 16.97 13.90
C ARG A 39 -15.06 16.19 14.67
N ARG A 40 -16.34 16.35 14.31
CA ARG A 40 -17.45 15.60 14.92
C ARG A 40 -17.35 14.10 14.66
N LEU A 41 -17.05 13.71 13.41
CA LEU A 41 -16.86 12.31 13.03
C LEU A 41 -15.65 11.70 13.76
N SER A 42 -14.54 12.44 13.84
CA SER A 42 -13.35 12.01 14.59
C SER A 42 -13.66 11.78 16.08
N ALA A 43 -14.38 12.71 16.72
CA ALA A 43 -14.72 12.60 18.14
C ALA A 43 -15.66 11.41 18.45
N ARG A 44 -16.65 11.14 17.59
CA ARG A 44 -17.54 9.97 17.75
C ARG A 44 -16.80 8.65 17.70
N ARG A 45 -15.85 8.58 16.78
CA ARG A 45 -14.94 7.47 16.59
C ARG A 45 -14.06 7.27 17.82
N ASP A 46 -13.48 8.33 18.39
CA ASP A 46 -12.64 8.21 19.58
C ASP A 46 -13.45 7.80 20.84
N ALA A 47 -14.76 8.05 20.84
CA ALA A 47 -15.70 7.59 21.87
C ALA A 47 -16.10 6.09 21.75
N GLY A 48 -15.51 5.33 20.81
CA GLY A 48 -15.74 3.90 20.66
C GLY A 48 -17.01 3.52 19.89
N VAL A 49 -17.70 4.48 19.28
CA VAL A 49 -18.85 4.23 18.40
C VAL A 49 -18.35 3.84 17.02
N HIS A 50 -17.90 2.60 16.88
CA HIS A 50 -17.37 2.07 15.61
C HIS A 50 -18.37 1.15 14.94
N SER A 51 -18.52 1.27 13.62
CA SER A 51 -19.14 0.21 12.83
C SER A 51 -18.17 -0.98 12.69
N LEU A 52 -18.71 -2.17 12.40
CA LEU A 52 -17.90 -3.35 12.07
C LEU A 52 -16.95 -3.05 10.88
N GLY A 53 -17.42 -2.28 9.91
CA GLY A 53 -16.62 -1.86 8.75
C GLY A 53 -15.44 -0.97 9.12
N ASP A 54 -15.55 -0.14 10.18
CA ASP A 54 -14.46 0.71 10.65
C ASP A 54 -13.38 -0.12 11.34
N ILE A 55 -13.80 -1.05 12.20
CA ILE A 55 -12.88 -1.97 12.87
C ILE A 55 -12.11 -2.79 11.84
N TRP A 56 -12.81 -3.32 10.82
CA TRP A 56 -12.21 -4.13 9.77
C TRP A 56 -11.13 -3.37 8.99
N ARG A 57 -11.43 -2.15 8.54
CA ARG A 57 -10.50 -1.32 7.75
C ARG A 57 -9.28 -0.90 8.56
N ARG A 58 -9.49 -0.43 9.80
CA ARG A 58 -8.39 0.04 10.68
C ARG A 58 -7.46 -1.06 11.13
N ARG A 59 -8.05 -2.20 11.53
CA ARG A 59 -7.27 -3.36 11.94
C ARG A 59 -6.74 -4.16 10.76
N ARG A 60 -7.09 -3.77 9.53
CA ARG A 60 -6.59 -4.36 8.29
C ARG A 60 -6.77 -5.89 8.29
N LEU A 61 -7.93 -6.35 8.77
CA LEU A 61 -8.14 -7.77 9.14
C LEU A 61 -7.95 -8.74 7.96
N THR A 62 -8.13 -8.27 6.73
CA THR A 62 -7.94 -9.08 5.52
C THR A 62 -6.75 -8.64 4.67
N CYS A 63 -5.93 -7.71 5.16
CA CYS A 63 -4.73 -7.29 4.45
C CYS A 63 -3.63 -8.34 4.64
N PRO A 64 -2.93 -8.75 3.56
CA PRO A 64 -1.78 -9.62 3.69
C PRO A 64 -0.63 -8.95 4.44
N THR A 65 0.12 -9.76 5.18
CA THR A 65 1.38 -9.33 5.79
C THR A 65 2.43 -9.04 4.71
N ARG A 66 3.45 -8.26 5.08
CA ARG A 66 4.57 -7.95 4.18
C ARG A 66 5.30 -9.21 3.68
N GLN A 67 5.46 -10.23 4.53
CA GLN A 67 6.05 -11.51 4.12
C GLN A 67 5.21 -12.21 3.06
N GLN A 68 3.88 -12.22 3.23
CA GLN A 68 2.98 -12.82 2.24
C GLN A 68 3.00 -12.06 0.91
N TRP A 69 3.15 -10.73 0.92
CA TRP A 69 3.38 -9.96 -0.32
C TRP A 69 4.69 -10.33 -1.01
N GLY A 70 5.73 -10.67 -0.25
CA GLY A 70 6.96 -11.25 -0.79
C GLY A 70 6.70 -12.59 -1.50
N SER A 71 5.94 -13.49 -0.87
CA SER A 71 5.52 -14.75 -1.51
C SER A 71 4.68 -14.54 -2.76
N TYR A 72 3.80 -13.53 -2.77
CA TYR A 72 3.03 -13.14 -3.94
C TYR A 72 3.94 -12.71 -5.10
N LEU A 73 4.91 -11.82 -4.85
CA LEU A 73 5.86 -11.36 -5.86
C LEU A 73 6.75 -12.48 -6.41
N LEU A 74 7.08 -13.46 -5.58
CA LEU A 74 7.85 -14.64 -5.99
C LEU A 74 7.01 -15.65 -6.80
N GLY A 75 5.70 -15.45 -6.92
CA GLY A 75 4.81 -16.34 -7.66
C GLY A 75 4.63 -17.72 -7.00
N VAL A 76 4.78 -17.81 -5.67
CA VAL A 76 4.74 -19.08 -4.93
C VAL A 76 3.43 -19.30 -4.16
N LEU A 77 2.46 -18.39 -4.29
CA LEU A 77 1.15 -18.55 -3.65
C LEU A 77 0.23 -19.46 -4.48
N PRO A 78 -0.67 -20.22 -3.84
CA PRO A 78 -1.76 -20.89 -4.53
C PRO A 78 -2.60 -19.89 -5.34
N GLU A 79 -3.12 -20.32 -6.49
CA GLU A 79 -3.85 -19.47 -7.46
C GLU A 79 -4.95 -18.63 -6.79
N GLY A 80 -5.87 -19.26 -6.05
CA GLY A 80 -6.96 -18.52 -5.38
C GLY A 80 -6.48 -17.49 -4.34
N THR A 81 -5.33 -17.73 -3.70
CA THR A 81 -4.73 -16.76 -2.78
C THR A 81 -4.12 -15.59 -3.55
N ALA A 82 -3.42 -15.87 -4.65
CA ALA A 82 -2.87 -14.84 -5.52
C ALA A 82 -3.98 -13.97 -6.13
N ASP A 83 -5.08 -14.57 -6.55
CA ASP A 83 -6.25 -13.85 -7.09
C ASP A 83 -6.86 -12.91 -6.05
N TYR A 84 -7.04 -13.36 -4.80
CA TYR A 84 -7.51 -12.49 -3.73
C TYR A 84 -6.56 -11.31 -3.49
N TYR A 85 -5.24 -11.53 -3.57
CA TYR A 85 -4.25 -10.49 -3.35
C TYR A 85 -4.30 -9.44 -4.46
N LYS A 86 -4.40 -9.90 -5.71
CA LYS A 86 -4.61 -9.04 -6.87
C LYS A 86 -5.89 -8.20 -6.72
N PHE A 87 -7.01 -8.86 -6.44
CA PHE A 87 -8.30 -8.20 -6.17
C PHE A 87 -8.21 -7.15 -5.05
N HIS A 88 -7.49 -7.47 -3.97
CA HIS A 88 -7.34 -6.57 -2.82
C HIS A 88 -6.60 -5.26 -3.15
N VAL A 89 -5.68 -5.29 -4.11
CA VAL A 89 -4.91 -4.11 -4.53
C VAL A 89 -5.58 -3.40 -5.70
N GLU A 90 -6.12 -4.14 -6.67
CA GLU A 90 -6.65 -3.57 -7.91
C GLU A 90 -8.12 -3.13 -7.78
N GLU A 91 -8.97 -3.92 -7.14
CA GLU A 91 -10.42 -3.66 -7.06
C GLU A 91 -10.82 -2.99 -5.74
N ILE A 92 -10.35 -3.53 -4.61
CA ILE A 92 -10.57 -2.89 -3.29
C ILE A 92 -9.76 -1.59 -3.19
N GLY A 93 -8.61 -1.50 -3.86
CA GLY A 93 -7.77 -0.31 -3.86
C GLY A 93 -7.07 -0.03 -2.53
N CYS A 94 -6.70 -1.07 -1.77
CA CYS A 94 -6.09 -0.88 -0.45
C CYS A 94 -4.69 -0.24 -0.54
N ARG A 95 -4.62 1.05 -0.19
CA ARG A 95 -3.40 1.88 -0.32
C ARG A 95 -2.19 1.33 0.44
N ALA A 96 -2.37 0.80 1.64
CA ALA A 96 -1.25 0.26 2.42
C ALA A 96 -0.69 -1.04 1.82
N CYS A 97 -1.54 -1.88 1.24
CA CYS A 97 -1.11 -3.09 0.53
C CYS A 97 -0.41 -2.72 -0.77
N ALA A 98 -0.96 -1.78 -1.53
CA ALA A 98 -0.33 -1.25 -2.74
C ALA A 98 1.07 -0.66 -2.45
N ALA A 99 1.20 0.12 -1.38
CA ALA A 99 2.48 0.69 -0.94
C ALA A 99 3.49 -0.40 -0.54
N ASN A 100 3.06 -1.41 0.23
CA ASN A 100 3.92 -2.54 0.60
C ASN A 100 4.40 -3.32 -0.63
N LEU A 101 3.49 -3.63 -1.56
CA LEU A 101 3.80 -4.35 -2.79
C LEU A 101 4.80 -3.56 -3.65
N SER A 102 4.54 -2.26 -3.86
CA SER A 102 5.44 -1.36 -4.59
C SER A 102 6.83 -1.31 -3.98
N ASP A 103 6.93 -1.18 -2.65
CA ASP A 103 8.21 -1.09 -1.97
C ASP A 103 8.99 -2.41 -2.05
N LEU A 104 8.33 -3.55 -1.87
CA LEU A 104 8.95 -4.87 -2.03
C LEU A 104 9.44 -5.12 -3.47
N ALA A 105 8.63 -4.76 -4.47
CA ALA A 105 9.01 -4.90 -5.88
C ALA A 105 10.26 -4.06 -6.20
N ARG A 106 10.32 -2.83 -5.68
CA ARG A 106 11.50 -1.97 -5.81
C ARG A 106 12.74 -2.61 -5.17
N GLN A 107 12.63 -3.11 -3.94
CA GLN A 107 13.73 -3.80 -3.25
C GLN A 107 14.27 -5.01 -4.05
N GLN A 108 13.38 -5.81 -4.64
CA GLN A 108 13.76 -6.95 -5.48
C GLN A 108 14.53 -6.50 -6.73
N SER A 109 14.09 -5.43 -7.38
CA SER A 109 14.77 -4.87 -8.56
C SER A 109 16.16 -4.31 -8.24
N GLU A 110 16.30 -3.60 -7.11
CA GLU A 110 17.56 -3.00 -6.65
C GLU A 110 18.59 -4.08 -6.25
N ALA A 111 18.13 -5.15 -5.59
CA ALA A 111 18.97 -6.29 -5.22
C ALA A 111 19.52 -7.02 -6.47
N ALA A 112 18.69 -7.22 -7.49
CA ALA A 112 19.10 -7.84 -8.75
C ALA A 112 20.18 -7.01 -9.48
N ALA A 113 19.99 -5.70 -9.56
CA ALA A 113 20.96 -4.78 -10.18
C ALA A 113 22.31 -4.78 -9.43
N THR A 114 22.27 -4.76 -8.10
CA THR A 114 23.49 -4.82 -7.27
C THR A 114 24.23 -6.15 -7.47
N GLY A 115 23.51 -7.27 -7.55
CA GLY A 115 24.08 -8.59 -7.82
C GLY A 115 24.79 -8.65 -9.18
N GLN A 116 24.18 -8.11 -10.24
CA GLN A 116 24.80 -8.04 -11.56
C GLN A 116 26.08 -7.17 -11.55
N GLN A 117 26.05 -6.02 -10.87
CA GLN A 117 27.22 -5.14 -10.77
C GLN A 117 28.39 -5.82 -10.03
N ARG A 118 28.11 -6.55 -8.93
CA ARG A 118 29.12 -7.34 -8.20
C ARG A 118 29.71 -8.45 -9.08
N ARG A 119 28.86 -9.23 -9.77
CA ARG A 119 29.32 -10.29 -10.69
C ARG A 119 30.21 -9.73 -11.80
N ARG A 120 29.83 -8.59 -12.40
CA ARG A 120 30.64 -7.91 -13.42
C ARG A 120 31.99 -7.46 -12.88
N ARG A 121 32.04 -6.86 -11.68
CA ARG A 121 33.31 -6.47 -11.04
C ARG A 121 34.21 -7.68 -10.80
N TYR A 122 33.67 -8.77 -10.24
CA TYR A 122 34.45 -10.00 -10.02
C TYR A 122 34.97 -10.58 -11.33
N PHE A 123 34.11 -10.70 -12.35
CA PHE A 123 34.52 -11.16 -13.67
C PHE A 123 35.66 -10.31 -14.25
N GLN A 124 35.50 -8.97 -14.24
CA GLN A 124 36.53 -8.04 -14.73
C GLN A 124 37.85 -8.15 -13.95
N SER A 125 37.80 -8.34 -12.62
CA SER A 125 39.01 -8.55 -11.81
C SER A 125 39.67 -9.92 -12.02
N SER A 126 38.91 -10.91 -12.48
CA SER A 126 39.39 -12.28 -12.73
C SER A 126 39.80 -12.55 -14.18
N ALA A 127 39.44 -11.65 -15.11
CA ALA A 127 39.73 -11.78 -16.53
C ALA A 127 41.26 -11.77 -16.76
N GLY A 128 41.79 -12.87 -17.30
CA GLY A 128 43.21 -13.05 -17.56
C GLY A 128 43.98 -13.89 -16.53
N LEU A 129 43.35 -14.29 -15.41
CA LEU A 129 43.97 -15.17 -14.40
C LEU A 129 43.81 -16.67 -14.72
N LEU A 130 42.95 -17.02 -15.68
CA LEU A 130 42.77 -18.40 -16.14
C LEU A 130 43.80 -18.72 -17.24
N GLN A 131 44.83 -19.49 -16.89
CA GLN A 131 45.78 -20.01 -17.88
C GLN A 131 45.12 -21.09 -18.74
N LYS A 132 45.28 -20.99 -20.06
CA LYS A 132 44.93 -22.05 -21.00
C LYS A 132 45.82 -23.27 -20.74
N LYS A 133 45.20 -24.44 -20.55
CA LYS A 133 45.88 -25.74 -20.70
C LYS A 133 46.17 -26.02 -22.16
#